data_AF-A0A3L9MJH8-F1
#
_entry.id   AF-A0A3L9MJH8-F1
#
_cell.length_a   1.000
_cell.length_b   1.000
_cell.length_c   1.000
_cell.angle_alpha   90.00
_cell.angle_beta   90.00
_cell.angle_gamma   90.00
#
_symmetry.space_group_name_H-M   'P 1'
#
loop_
_entity.id
_entity.type
_entity.pdbx_description
1 polymer ?
#
loop_
_entity_poly.entity_id
_entity_poly.type
_entity_poly.pdbx_seq_one_letter_code
_entity_poly.pdbx_strand_id
1 'polypeptide(L)'
;MKSINQRIFILLFSCFLSLNSFAQNNQQVENWSFYISNYEELLYSNFLDLELAKVAPVSEADQLLSIKIKLKSPQEDGLSSFDEHDDLVKLEDKLLEILFRDNLIYYAGRTTGNGNRIYFFTRISISI
;
A
#
# COMPACT_ATOMS: atom_id res chain seq x y z
N MET A 1 30.33 -16.47 -44.23
CA MET A 1 30.13 -15.12 -43.65
C MET A 1 28.66 -14.75 -43.37
N LYS A 2 27.65 -15.23 -44.12
CA LYS A 2 26.23 -14.90 -43.86
C LYS A 2 25.65 -15.49 -42.54
N SER A 3 26.10 -16.67 -42.11
CA SER A 3 25.50 -17.36 -40.94
C SER A 3 25.92 -16.79 -39.57
N ILE A 4 27.11 -16.20 -39.48
CA ILE A 4 27.61 -15.58 -38.24
C ILE A 4 26.86 -14.29 -37.93
N ASN A 5 26.61 -13.45 -38.94
CA ASN A 5 25.86 -12.21 -38.76
C ASN A 5 24.39 -12.49 -38.38
N GLN A 6 23.79 -13.56 -38.90
CA GLN A 6 22.45 -14.01 -38.48
C GLN A 6 22.41 -14.51 -37.03
N ARG A 7 23.43 -15.26 -36.57
CA ARG A 7 23.51 -15.72 -35.18
C ARG A 7 23.73 -14.57 -34.20
N ILE A 8 24.57 -13.60 -34.56
CA ILE A 8 24.77 -12.37 -33.77
C ILE A 8 23.48 -11.55 -33.72
N PHE A 9 22.75 -11.43 -34.83
CA PHE A 9 21.48 -10.72 -34.86
C PHE A 9 20.40 -11.41 -34.00
N ILE A 10 20.30 -12.74 -34.04
CA ILE A 10 19.38 -13.51 -33.20
C ILE A 10 19.73 -13.36 -31.72
N LEU A 11 21.01 -13.43 -31.35
CA LEU A 11 21.47 -13.26 -29.96
C LEU A 11 21.22 -11.84 -29.44
N LEU A 12 21.48 -10.82 -30.27
CA LEU A 12 21.19 -9.43 -29.90
C LEU A 12 19.68 -9.19 -29.78
N PHE A 13 18.87 -9.76 -30.68
CA PHE A 13 17.41 -9.62 -30.64
C PHE A 13 16.79 -10.37 -29.45
N SER A 14 17.29 -11.56 -29.10
CA SER A 14 16.85 -12.27 -27.89
C SER A 14 17.28 -11.54 -26.62
N CYS A 15 18.48 -10.95 -26.60
CA CYS A 15 18.95 -10.16 -25.47
C CYS A 15 18.09 -8.89 -25.30
N PHE A 16 17.74 -8.23 -26.41
CA PHE A 16 16.84 -7.07 -26.42
C PHE A 16 15.42 -7.45 -25.96
N LEU A 17 14.90 -8.61 -26.37
CA LEU A 17 13.63 -9.15 -25.89
C LEU A 17 13.68 -9.46 -24.38
N SER A 18 14.73 -10.11 -23.88
CA SER A 18 14.89 -10.40 -22.45
C SER A 18 15.12 -9.14 -21.60
N LEU A 19 15.80 -8.13 -22.14
CA LEU A 19 15.96 -6.82 -21.50
C LEU A 19 14.62 -6.08 -21.41
N ASN A 20 13.77 -6.17 -22.44
CA ASN A 20 12.41 -5.63 -22.37
C ASN A 20 11.53 -6.39 -21.38
N SER A 21 11.66 -7.71 -21.26
CA SER A 21 10.93 -8.49 -20.25
C SER A 21 11.36 -8.19 -18.81
N PHE A 22 12.64 -7.85 -18.59
CA PHE A 22 13.13 -7.43 -17.28
C PHE A 22 12.79 -5.96 -16.96
N ALA A 23 12.71 -5.11 -18.00
CA ALA A 23 12.25 -3.72 -17.90
C ALA A 23 10.72 -3.59 -17.89
N GLN A 24 9.98 -4.70 -18.03
CA GLN A 24 8.52 -4.73 -17.96
C GLN A 24 8.08 -4.64 -16.49
N ASN A 25 8.19 -3.43 -15.95
CA ASN A 25 7.39 -2.88 -14.85
C ASN A 25 7.07 -3.85 -13.70
N ASN A 26 7.95 -3.91 -12.69
CA ASN A 26 7.51 -4.11 -11.31
C ASN A 26 6.76 -2.84 -10.81
N GLN A 27 5.73 -2.40 -11.54
CA GLN A 27 4.68 -1.62 -10.89
C GLN A 27 3.96 -2.62 -10.01
N GLN A 28 4.27 -2.60 -8.72
CA GLN A 28 3.45 -3.28 -7.74
C GLN A 28 2.04 -2.73 -7.90
N VAL A 29 1.15 -3.54 -8.47
CA VAL A 29 -0.24 -3.15 -8.71
C VAL A 29 -0.90 -3.17 -7.35
N GLU A 30 -1.13 -1.99 -6.78
CA GLU A 30 -1.88 -1.84 -5.53
C GLU A 30 -3.24 -2.55 -5.66
N ASN A 31 -3.64 -3.27 -4.61
CA ASN A 31 -4.93 -3.94 -4.53
C ASN A 31 -5.72 -3.41 -3.34
N TRP A 32 -6.15 -2.16 -3.46
CA TRP A 32 -7.01 -1.51 -2.47
C TRP A 32 -8.36 -2.22 -2.38
N SER A 33 -8.62 -2.82 -1.23
CA SER A 33 -9.86 -3.53 -0.94
C SER A 33 -10.54 -2.96 0.29
N PHE A 34 -11.87 -2.88 0.22
CA PHE A 34 -12.72 -2.51 1.34
C PHE A 34 -13.52 -3.72 1.81
N TYR A 35 -13.47 -4.02 3.10
CA TYR A 35 -14.27 -5.09 3.70
C TYR A 35 -14.59 -4.83 5.17
N ILE A 36 -15.71 -5.39 5.63
CA ILE A 36 -16.10 -5.36 7.04
C ILE A 36 -15.64 -6.64 7.72
N SER A 37 -15.07 -6.53 8.91
CA SER A 37 -14.76 -7.65 9.79
C SER A 37 -15.47 -7.49 11.14
N ASN A 38 -15.70 -8.60 11.83
CA ASN A 38 -16.19 -8.61 13.20
C ASN A 38 -15.09 -9.13 14.13
N TYR A 39 -14.87 -8.46 15.24
CA TYR A 39 -13.95 -8.90 16.30
C TYR A 39 -14.57 -8.57 17.65
N GLU A 40 -14.75 -9.58 18.51
CA GLU A 40 -15.39 -9.43 19.83
C GLU A 40 -16.73 -8.67 19.75
N GLU A 41 -17.59 -9.06 18.81
CA GLU A 41 -18.91 -8.45 18.56
C GLU A 41 -18.89 -7.01 18.01
N LEU A 42 -17.72 -6.42 17.82
CA LEU A 42 -17.55 -5.08 17.25
C LEU A 42 -17.29 -5.14 15.74
N LEU A 43 -17.88 -4.19 15.01
CA LEU A 43 -17.64 -4.03 13.58
C LEU A 43 -16.41 -3.18 13.31
N TYR A 44 -15.63 -3.62 12.33
CA TYR A 44 -14.48 -2.90 11.81
C TYR A 44 -14.57 -2.82 10.30
N SER A 45 -14.48 -1.61 9.78
CA SER A 45 -14.34 -1.31 8.37
C SER A 45 -12.86 -1.18 8.03
N ASN A 46 -12.37 -2.06 7.16
CA ASN A 46 -10.98 -2.12 6.73
C ASN A 46 -10.86 -1.64 5.29
N PHE A 47 -9.88 -0.78 5.05
CA PHE A 47 -9.48 -0.33 3.72
C PHE A 47 -7.97 -0.53 3.62
N LEU A 48 -7.54 -1.60 2.96
CA LEU A 48 -6.15 -2.07 2.96
C LEU A 48 -5.67 -2.34 1.55
N ASP A 49 -4.37 -2.15 1.32
CA ASP A 49 -3.70 -2.70 0.14
C ASP A 49 -3.37 -4.18 0.39
N LEU A 50 -4.17 -5.07 -0.20
CA LEU A 50 -4.01 -6.51 -0.03
C LEU A 50 -2.83 -7.07 -0.83
N GLU A 51 -2.24 -6.31 -1.76
CA GLU A 51 -1.06 -6.77 -2.48
C GLU A 51 0.16 -6.86 -1.55
N LEU A 52 0.23 -6.00 -0.52
CA LEU A 52 1.27 -6.05 0.51
C LEU A 52 1.34 -7.39 1.23
N ALA A 53 0.21 -8.10 1.36
CA ALA A 53 0.18 -9.41 2.01
C ALA A 53 1.01 -10.48 1.26
N LYS A 54 1.21 -10.33 -0.06
CA LYS A 54 1.98 -11.29 -0.87
C LYS A 54 3.48 -11.14 -0.71
N VAL A 55 3.94 -9.93 -0.33
CA VAL A 55 5.35 -9.62 -0.12
C VAL A 55 5.72 -9.56 1.37
N ALA A 56 4.73 -9.58 2.25
CA ALA A 56 4.95 -9.60 3.69
C ALA A 56 5.45 -10.98 4.18
N PRO A 57 6.36 -11.01 5.18
CA PRO A 57 7.06 -9.87 5.76
C PRO A 57 8.15 -9.33 4.82
N VAL A 58 8.26 -8.00 4.72
CA VAL A 58 9.32 -7.32 3.97
C VAL A 58 10.48 -7.04 4.93
N SER A 59 11.65 -7.66 4.70
CA SER A 59 12.82 -7.57 5.58
C SER A 59 13.30 -6.14 5.84
N GLU A 60 13.16 -5.29 4.83
CA GLU A 60 13.57 -3.89 4.83
C GLU A 60 12.51 -2.98 5.46
N ALA A 61 11.29 -3.46 5.66
CA ALA A 61 10.18 -2.69 6.22
C ALA A 61 10.00 -3.01 7.72
N ASP A 62 11.03 -2.67 8.51
CA ASP A 62 11.17 -3.06 9.92
C ASP A 62 10.44 -2.14 10.91
N GLN A 63 9.84 -1.06 10.42
CA GLN A 63 9.18 -0.04 11.23
C GLN A 63 7.71 0.10 10.89
N LEU A 64 6.85 -0.14 11.89
CA LEU A 64 5.42 0.16 11.84
C LEU A 64 5.14 1.51 12.50
N LEU A 65 4.52 2.43 11.76
CA LEU A 65 3.90 3.63 12.30
C LEU A 65 2.38 3.46 12.24
N SER A 66 1.71 3.58 13.38
CA SER A 66 0.25 3.64 13.43
C SER A 66 -0.22 4.94 14.04
N ILE A 67 -1.23 5.55 13.41
CA ILE A 67 -1.85 6.80 13.89
C ILE A 67 -3.30 6.49 14.21
N LYS A 68 -3.63 6.51 15.51
CA LYS A 68 -4.99 6.31 16.00
C LYS A 68 -5.63 7.66 16.29
N ILE A 69 -6.81 7.87 15.74
CA ILE A 69 -7.68 9.00 16.04
C ILE A 69 -9.00 8.52 16.62
N LYS A 70 -9.58 9.36 17.49
CA LYS A 70 -10.92 9.17 18.00
C LYS A 70 -11.91 9.86 17.06
N LEU A 71 -13.01 9.17 16.73
CA LEU A 71 -14.13 9.76 16.00
C LEU A 71 -14.90 10.72 16.92
N LYS A 72 -15.37 11.85 16.39
CA LYS A 72 -16.14 12.83 17.19
C LYS A 72 -17.58 12.38 17.39
N SER A 73 -18.18 11.76 16.38
CA SER A 73 -19.56 11.31 16.35
C SER A 73 -19.67 9.94 15.66
N PRO A 74 -19.09 8.88 16.26
CA PRO A 74 -19.23 7.52 15.74
C PRO A 74 -20.70 7.06 15.78
N GLN A 75 -21.07 6.17 14.86
CA GLN A 75 -22.36 5.48 14.89
C GLN A 75 -22.43 4.48 16.05
N GLU A 76 -23.63 3.94 16.32
CA GLU A 76 -23.83 2.96 17.40
C GLU A 76 -22.95 1.70 17.25
N ASP A 77 -22.65 1.30 16.01
CA ASP A 77 -21.77 0.17 15.70
C ASP A 77 -20.26 0.50 15.81
N GLY A 78 -19.92 1.76 16.15
CA GLY A 78 -18.56 2.25 16.29
C GLY A 78 -17.88 2.66 14.99
N LEU A 79 -18.56 2.60 13.83
CA LEU A 79 -18.04 3.09 12.55
C LEU A 79 -18.20 4.61 12.43
N SER A 80 -17.52 5.21 11.43
CA SER A 80 -17.65 6.65 11.15
C SER A 80 -19.03 6.99 10.61
N SER A 81 -19.60 8.11 11.06
CA SER A 81 -20.81 8.69 10.48
C SER A 81 -20.51 9.43 9.18
N PHE A 82 -21.57 9.73 8.42
CA PHE A 82 -21.46 10.53 7.19
C PHE A 82 -21.00 11.98 7.50
N ASP A 83 -21.42 12.53 8.64
CA ASP A 83 -21.12 13.90 9.06
C ASP A 83 -19.61 14.18 9.22
N GLU A 84 -18.82 13.15 9.52
CA GLU A 84 -17.37 13.27 9.67
C GLU A 84 -16.58 12.88 8.42
N HIS A 85 -17.24 12.45 7.34
CA HIS A 85 -16.57 11.89 6.16
C HIS A 85 -15.54 12.86 5.58
N ASP A 86 -15.94 14.09 5.28
CA ASP A 86 -15.08 15.11 4.68
C ASP A 86 -13.90 15.49 5.58
N ASP A 87 -14.12 15.57 6.90
CA ASP A 87 -13.08 15.85 7.89
C ASP A 87 -12.04 14.73 7.91
N LEU A 88 -12.49 13.47 7.84
CA LEU A 88 -11.62 12.31 7.85
C LEU A 88 -10.82 12.17 6.55
N VAL A 89 -11.43 12.48 5.39
CA VAL A 89 -10.72 12.53 4.09
C VAL A 89 -9.62 13.59 4.13
N LYS A 90 -9.94 14.83 4.55
CA LYS A 90 -8.97 15.92 4.67
C LYS A 90 -7.83 15.59 5.63
N LEU A 91 -8.12 14.86 6.71
CA LEU A 91 -7.09 14.40 7.63
C LEU A 91 -6.17 13.38 6.98
N GLU A 92 -6.73 12.37 6.29
CA GLU A 92 -5.95 11.36 5.58
C GLU A 92 -5.04 11.99 4.53
N ASP A 93 -5.56 12.89 3.69
CA ASP A 93 -4.78 13.60 2.67
C ASP A 93 -3.59 14.34 3.29
N LYS A 94 -3.80 15.05 4.41
CA LYS A 94 -2.74 15.75 5.14
C LYS A 94 -1.71 14.80 5.75
N LEU A 95 -2.14 13.65 6.27
CA LEU A 95 -1.22 12.64 6.80
C LEU A 95 -0.32 12.10 5.69
N LEU A 96 -0.90 11.78 4.52
CA LEU A 96 -0.17 11.32 3.35
C LEU A 96 0.82 12.38 2.86
N GLU A 97 0.40 13.63 2.74
CA GLU A 97 1.27 14.76 2.34
C GLU A 97 2.48 14.91 3.29
N ILE A 98 2.26 14.83 4.60
CA ILE A 98 3.31 15.01 5.60
C ILE A 98 4.31 13.84 5.56
N LEU A 99 3.81 12.61 5.45
CA LEU A 99 4.59 11.38 5.62
C LEU A 99 5.30 10.95 4.32
N PHE A 100 4.75 11.25 3.14
CA PHE A 100 5.34 10.82 1.87
C PHE A 100 6.48 11.71 1.37
N ARG A 101 6.98 12.65 2.19
CA ARG A 101 8.08 13.55 1.79
C ARG A 101 9.38 12.84 1.36
N ASP A 102 9.67 11.68 1.95
CA ASP A 102 10.96 11.01 1.76
C ASP A 102 10.90 9.73 0.90
N ASN A 103 9.77 9.42 0.24
CA ASN A 103 9.55 8.18 -0.57
C ASN A 103 9.85 6.84 0.13
N LEU A 104 10.12 6.83 1.44
CA LEU A 104 10.44 5.63 2.21
C LEU A 104 9.25 5.12 3.03
N ILE A 105 8.11 5.82 3.02
CA ILE A 105 6.92 5.44 3.78
C ILE A 105 5.87 4.88 2.81
N TYR A 106 5.35 3.71 3.13
CA TYR A 106 4.24 3.07 2.45
C TYR A 106 3.00 3.14 3.33
N TYR A 107 1.89 3.59 2.75
CA TYR A 107 0.59 3.53 3.39
C TYR A 107 -0.03 2.14 3.16
N ALA A 108 -0.21 1.36 4.22
CA ALA A 108 -0.79 0.01 4.13
C ALA A 108 -2.32 0.03 4.20
N GLY A 109 -2.89 1.15 4.62
CA GLY A 109 -4.33 1.37 4.71
C GLY A 109 -4.79 1.74 6.11
N ARG A 110 -6.08 1.54 6.37
CA ARG A 110 -6.75 1.95 7.61
C ARG A 110 -7.81 0.97 8.08
N THR A 111 -8.11 1.05 9.36
CA THR A 111 -9.24 0.39 9.99
C THR A 111 -10.05 1.40 10.79
N THR A 112 -11.39 1.34 10.67
CA THR A 112 -12.33 2.14 11.44
C THR A 112 -13.25 1.22 12.23
N GLY A 113 -13.36 1.43 13.54
CA GLY A 113 -14.25 0.66 14.40
C GLY A 113 -14.07 1.04 15.86
N ASN A 114 -15.04 0.66 16.69
CA ASN A 114 -15.04 0.96 18.12
C ASN A 114 -14.78 2.46 18.43
N GLY A 115 -15.35 3.37 17.63
CA GLY A 115 -15.20 4.82 17.81
C GLY A 115 -13.84 5.38 17.43
N ASN A 116 -13.01 4.62 16.72
CA ASN A 116 -11.66 5.02 16.34
C ASN A 116 -11.38 4.76 14.85
N ARG A 117 -10.43 5.51 14.29
CA ARG A 117 -9.79 5.20 13.01
C ARG A 117 -8.28 5.09 13.21
N ILE A 118 -7.69 4.03 12.69
CA ILE A 118 -6.26 3.74 12.76
C ILE A 118 -5.71 3.69 11.34
N TYR A 119 -4.70 4.50 11.06
CA TYR A 119 -3.94 4.48 9.81
C TYR A 119 -2.64 3.70 10.03
N PHE A 120 -2.27 2.85 9.07
CA PHE A 120 -1.08 1.99 9.13
C PHE A 120 -0.09 2.39 8.05
N PHE A 121 1.15 2.64 8.49
CA PHE A 121 2.27 2.97 7.63
C PHE A 121 3.44 2.06 7.94
N THR A 122 4.17 1.63 6.92
CA THR A 122 5.45 0.97 7.10
C THR A 122 6.56 1.79 6.44
N ARG A 123 7.73 1.83 7.06
CA ARG A 123 8.89 2.52 6.51
C ARG A 123 9.90 1.50 6.01
N ILE A 124 10.36 1.67 4.77
CA ILE A 124 11.48 0.91 4.21
C ILE A 124 12.78 1.56 4.64
N SER A 125 13.61 0.79 5.33
CA SER A 125 14.98 1.12 5.69
C SER A 125 15.91 0.64 4.57
N ILE A 126 16.67 1.57 3.98
CA ILE A 126 17.76 1.21 3.05
C ILE A 126 19.01 0.98 3.90
N SER A 127 19.51 -0.25 3.90
CA SER A 127 20.83 -0.55 4.45
C SER A 127 21.89 0.09 3.56
N ILE A 128 22.61 1.09 4.08
CA ILE A 128 23.77 1.73 3.43
C ILE A 128 25.03 0.94 3.78
#